data_AF-A0A0C9TYN7-F1
#
_entry.id   AF-A0A0C9TYN7-F1
#
_cell.length_a   1.000
_cell.length_b   1.000
_cell.length_c   1.000
_cell.angle_alpha   90.00
_cell.angle_beta   90.00
_cell.angle_gamma   90.00
#
_symmetry.space_group_name_H-M   'P 1'
#
loop_
_entity.id
_entity.type
_entity.pdbx_description
1 polymer ?
#
loop_
_entity_poly.entity_id
_entity_poly.type
_entity_poly.pdbx_seq_one_letter_code
_entity_poly.pdbx_strand_id
1 'polypeptide(L)'
;MDTWARVQRDGGGDLMRAAKASKPQRRQLRDNTFIKYDVLVDIHAHRRNCRPEFESRSLYDQLQYILVCPLPAHRKLTYPNEQPQAQTLLLAAVRQCNTTVDAKTSIPHYTDPLAALEVIDLASIQAVVGRIWNRKCWAILDRSGELARAQYVVGGSEGDME
;
A
#
# COMPACT_ATOMS: atom_id res chain seq x y z
N MET A 1 -15.49 0.72 17.71
CA MET A 1 -14.67 1.44 16.72
C MET A 1 -15.26 1.12 15.37
N ASP A 2 -15.65 2.14 14.62
CA ASP A 2 -16.36 1.95 13.36
C ASP A 2 -15.38 1.50 12.27
N THR A 3 -15.87 0.60 11.40
CA THR A 3 -15.06 0.04 10.32
C THR A 3 -15.78 0.18 8.99
N TRP A 4 -15.00 0.36 7.92
CA TRP A 4 -15.50 0.46 6.56
C TRP A 4 -14.97 -0.68 5.70
N ALA A 5 -15.79 -1.10 4.73
CA ALA A 5 -15.43 -2.17 3.81
C ALA A 5 -14.59 -1.70 2.62
N ARG A 6 -14.70 -0.41 2.26
CA ARG A 6 -14.13 0.19 1.04
C ARG A 6 -13.78 1.65 1.27
N VAL A 7 -12.76 2.12 0.59
CA VAL A 7 -12.40 3.54 0.49
C VAL A 7 -11.88 3.83 -0.92
N GLN A 8 -12.18 5.01 -1.44
CA GLN A 8 -11.66 5.49 -2.70
C GLN A 8 -10.75 6.69 -2.43
N ARG A 9 -9.58 6.71 -3.07
CA ARG A 9 -8.72 7.91 -3.06
C ARG A 9 -9.38 9.04 -3.85
N ASP A 10 -9.26 10.26 -3.35
CA ASP A 10 -9.80 11.45 -4.01
C ASP A 10 -9.25 11.64 -5.44
N GLY A 11 -9.95 12.44 -6.25
CA GLY A 11 -9.53 12.73 -7.63
C GLY A 11 -9.73 11.55 -8.60
N GLY A 12 -10.59 10.58 -8.26
CA GLY A 12 -10.84 9.41 -9.10
C GLY A 12 -9.75 8.34 -9.01
N GLY A 13 -8.99 8.32 -7.91
CA GLY A 13 -7.98 7.31 -7.64
C GLY A 13 -8.56 5.92 -7.38
N ASP A 14 -7.68 5.00 -6.98
CA ASP A 14 -8.04 3.59 -6.80
C ASP A 14 -9.11 3.39 -5.70
N LEU A 15 -10.04 2.48 -5.99
CA LEU A 15 -11.00 1.93 -5.01
C LEU A 15 -10.39 0.70 -4.32
N MET A 16 -10.09 0.87 -3.04
CA MET A 16 -9.53 -0.16 -2.16
C MET A 16 -10.61 -0.89 -1.39
N ARG A 17 -10.33 -2.15 -1.03
CA ARG A 17 -11.22 -2.98 -0.20
C ARG A 17 -10.48 -3.52 1.02
N ALA A 18 -11.14 -3.49 2.17
CA ALA A 18 -10.66 -4.15 3.38
C ALA A 18 -11.01 -5.64 3.34
N ALA A 19 -9.99 -6.52 3.34
CA ALA A 19 -10.15 -7.96 3.15
C ALA A 19 -11.09 -8.63 4.16
N LYS A 20 -11.12 -8.15 5.40
CA LYS A 20 -11.93 -8.73 6.49
C LYS A 20 -13.33 -8.11 6.61
N ALA A 21 -13.52 -6.90 6.10
CA ALA A 21 -14.81 -6.20 6.10
C ALA A 21 -15.58 -6.36 4.78
N SER A 22 -15.00 -7.06 3.80
CA SER A 22 -15.58 -7.32 2.48
C SER A 22 -15.97 -8.80 2.33
N LYS A 23 -17.06 -9.07 1.59
CA LYS A 23 -17.35 -10.43 1.14
C LYS A 23 -16.16 -10.98 0.35
N PRO A 24 -15.76 -12.26 0.56
CA PRO A 24 -14.69 -12.89 -0.19
C PRO A 24 -14.91 -12.71 -1.68
N GLN A 25 -13.86 -12.28 -2.37
CA GLN A 25 -13.96 -12.04 -3.78
C GLN A 25 -13.92 -13.38 -4.54
N ARG A 26 -14.73 -13.51 -5.59
CA ARG A 26 -14.63 -14.66 -6.49
C ARG A 26 -13.21 -14.72 -7.04
N ARG A 27 -12.62 -15.92 -7.09
CA ARG A 27 -11.22 -16.16 -7.49
C ARG A 27 -10.81 -15.57 -8.86
N GLN A 28 -11.77 -15.23 -9.71
CA GLN A 28 -11.54 -14.65 -11.05
C GLN A 28 -11.57 -13.11 -11.08
N LEU A 29 -11.91 -12.43 -9.99
CA LEU A 29 -11.97 -10.97 -9.96
C LEU A 29 -10.66 -10.37 -9.45
N ARG A 30 -10.36 -9.14 -9.88
CA ARG A 30 -9.20 -8.37 -9.42
C ARG A 30 -9.22 -8.17 -7.91
N ASP A 31 -8.19 -8.64 -7.22
CA ASP A 31 -8.03 -8.47 -5.78
C ASP A 31 -7.54 -7.06 -5.44
N ASN A 32 -8.47 -6.18 -5.04
CA ASN A 32 -8.17 -4.80 -4.64
C ASN A 32 -7.89 -4.66 -3.14
N THR A 33 -7.48 -5.73 -2.46
CA THR A 33 -7.10 -5.68 -1.04
C THR A 33 -5.61 -5.42 -0.83
N PHE A 34 -4.79 -5.55 -1.88
CA PHE A 34 -3.36 -5.28 -1.82
C PHE A 34 -3.06 -3.85 -2.25
N ILE A 35 -2.23 -3.19 -1.45
CA ILE A 35 -1.96 -1.76 -1.55
C ILE A 35 -0.45 -1.49 -1.56
N LYS A 36 -0.09 -0.34 -2.14
CA LYS A 36 1.21 0.31 -1.97
C LYS A 36 1.03 1.53 -1.07
N TYR A 37 1.92 1.72 -0.11
CA TYR A 37 1.94 2.91 0.74
C TYR A 37 3.37 3.39 0.97
N ASP A 38 3.51 4.69 1.21
CA ASP A 38 4.80 5.31 1.48
C ASP A 38 4.88 5.68 2.96
N VAL A 39 5.97 5.30 3.61
CA VAL A 39 6.18 5.52 5.04
C VAL A 39 7.63 5.94 5.32
N LEU A 40 7.81 6.75 6.35
CA LEU A 40 9.11 7.09 6.89
C LEU A 40 9.57 6.00 7.86
N VAL A 41 10.65 5.31 7.52
CA VAL A 41 11.25 4.25 8.35
C VAL A 41 12.50 4.79 9.02
N ASP A 42 12.59 4.64 10.35
CA ASP A 42 13.81 4.93 11.08
C ASP A 42 14.88 3.87 10.79
N ILE A 43 15.94 4.25 10.07
CA ILE A 43 17.03 3.33 9.71
C ILE A 43 17.85 2.87 10.93
N HIS A 44 17.71 3.58 12.05
CA HIS A 44 18.37 3.29 13.31
C HIS A 44 17.42 2.67 14.35
N ALA A 45 16.23 2.21 13.97
CA ALA A 45 15.25 1.62 14.89
C ALA A 45 15.80 0.45 15.75
N HIS A 46 16.81 -0.27 15.25
CA HIS A 46 17.49 -1.34 15.97
C HIS A 46 18.49 -0.85 17.03
N ARG A 47 18.85 0.44 17.04
CA ARG A 47 19.85 1.06 17.93
C ARG A 47 19.18 2.07 18.87
N ARG A 48 18.80 1.61 20.07
CA ARG A 48 18.02 2.39 21.05
C ARG A 48 18.59 3.76 21.44
N ASN A 49 19.90 3.95 21.37
CA ASN A 49 20.58 5.18 21.81
C ASN A 49 21.06 6.05 20.63
N CYS A 50 20.70 5.70 19.40
CA CYS A 50 21.05 6.49 18.23
C CYS A 50 19.93 7.50 17.96
N ARG A 51 20.29 8.67 17.41
CA ARG A 51 19.30 9.64 16.96
C ARG A 51 18.53 9.05 15.78
N PRO A 52 17.18 9.10 15.77
CA PRO A 52 16.40 8.60 14.64
C PRO A 52 16.77 9.31 13.35
N GLU A 53 16.94 8.54 12.29
CA GLU A 53 17.13 9.04 10.93
C GLU A 53 16.10 8.36 10.03
N PHE A 54 15.26 9.16 9.36
CA PHE A 54 14.11 8.66 8.64
C PHE A 54 14.37 8.62 7.14
N GLU A 55 14.09 7.46 6.54
CA GLU A 55 14.13 7.25 5.11
C GLU A 55 12.72 6.96 4.59
N SER A 56 12.33 7.60 3.49
CA SER A 56 11.07 7.28 2.82
C SER A 56 11.17 5.94 2.10
N ARG A 57 10.21 5.05 2.35
CA ARG A 57 10.14 3.72 1.71
C ARG A 57 8.73 3.43 1.23
N SER A 58 8.63 2.90 0.01
CA SER A 58 7.40 2.30 -0.49
C SER A 58 7.31 0.84 -0.05
N LEU A 59 6.21 0.48 0.58
CA LEU A 59 5.92 -0.88 1.06
C LEU A 59 4.62 -1.40 0.45
N TYR A 60 4.42 -2.72 0.51
CA TYR A 60 3.27 -3.38 -0.11
C TYR A 60 2.64 -4.38 0.84
N ASP A 61 1.36 -4.19 1.17
CA ASP A 61 0.68 -4.98 2.18
C ASP A 61 -0.78 -5.29 1.79
N GLN A 62 -1.41 -6.20 2.53
CA GLN A 62 -2.85 -6.45 2.39
C GLN A 62 -3.65 -5.65 3.41
N LEU A 63 -4.51 -4.75 2.92
CA LEU A 63 -5.49 -4.01 3.72
C LEU A 63 -6.52 -4.97 4.35
N GLN A 64 -6.50 -5.08 5.67
CA GLN A 64 -7.42 -5.94 6.42
C GLN A 64 -8.68 -5.19 6.85
N TYR A 65 -8.50 -3.99 7.43
CA TYR A 65 -9.56 -3.16 7.97
C TYR A 65 -9.29 -1.68 7.66
N ILE A 66 -10.37 -0.92 7.44
CA ILE A 66 -10.35 0.54 7.45
C ILE A 66 -11.05 0.95 8.74
N LEU A 67 -10.34 1.68 9.59
CA LEU A 67 -10.79 2.07 10.92
C LEU A 67 -11.05 3.57 10.96
N VAL A 68 -12.18 3.96 11.54
CA VAL A 68 -12.54 5.35 11.78
C VAL A 68 -12.44 5.61 13.28
N CYS A 69 -11.59 6.55 13.65
CA CYS A 69 -11.32 6.91 15.04
C CYS A 69 -11.72 8.37 15.28
N PRO A 70 -12.96 8.62 15.76
CA PRO A 70 -13.34 9.94 16.24
C PRO A 70 -12.54 10.26 17.52
N LEU A 71 -11.82 11.38 17.49
CA LEU A 71 -11.07 11.91 18.62
C LEU A 71 -11.77 13.17 19.14
N PRO A 72 -12.02 13.27 20.46
CA PRO A 72 -12.61 14.45 21.04
C PRO A 72 -11.65 15.65 20.94
N ALA A 73 -12.23 16.86 20.99
CA ALA A 73 -11.44 18.08 21.13
C ALA A 73 -10.61 18.00 22.41
N HIS A 74 -9.28 17.98 22.26
CA HIS A 74 -8.38 17.84 23.40
C HIS A 74 -7.06 18.55 23.15
N ARG A 75 -6.62 19.38 24.10
CA ARG A 75 -5.43 20.24 23.98
C ARG A 75 -4.13 19.48 23.63
N LYS A 76 -3.99 18.23 24.07
CA LYS A 76 -2.82 17.37 23.72
C LYS A 76 -2.82 16.86 22.27
N LEU A 77 -3.95 16.95 21.58
CA LEU A 77 -4.13 16.51 20.20
C LEU A 77 -4.16 17.70 19.22
N THR A 78 -3.76 18.87 19.68
CA THR A 78 -3.88 20.15 18.99
C THR A 78 -2.54 20.85 19.01
N TYR A 79 -2.18 21.55 17.93
CA TYR A 79 -0.96 22.33 17.91
C TYR A 79 -1.00 23.44 18.97
N PRO A 80 0.17 23.84 19.55
CA PRO A 80 0.21 24.75 20.70
C PRO A 80 -0.52 26.09 20.51
N ASN A 81 -0.71 26.53 19.26
CA ASN A 81 -1.31 27.82 18.91
C ASN A 81 -2.71 27.68 18.27
N GLU A 82 -3.32 26.50 18.34
CA GLU A 82 -4.64 26.23 17.76
C GLU A 82 -5.68 25.93 18.85
N GLN A 83 -6.94 26.26 18.56
CA GLN A 83 -8.04 25.90 19.45
C GLN A 83 -8.30 24.38 19.35
N PRO A 84 -8.56 23.68 20.48
CA PRO A 84 -8.88 22.27 20.44
C PRO A 84 -10.13 22.00 19.60
N GLN A 85 -9.97 21.13 18.59
CA GLN A 85 -11.06 20.71 17.71
C GLN A 85 -11.19 19.19 17.73
N ALA A 86 -12.42 18.71 17.58
CA ALA A 86 -12.66 17.29 17.37
C ALA A 86 -12.15 16.92 15.97
N GLN A 87 -11.52 15.76 15.86
CA GLN A 87 -10.93 15.30 14.60
C GLN A 87 -11.24 13.82 14.39
N THR A 88 -11.21 13.37 13.14
CA THR A 88 -11.40 11.95 12.82
C THR A 88 -10.13 11.43 12.16
N LEU A 89 -9.49 10.45 12.79
CA LEU A 89 -8.38 9.73 12.16
C LEU A 89 -8.91 8.57 11.33
N LEU A 90 -8.44 8.48 10.10
CA LEU A 90 -8.66 7.35 9.21
C LEU A 90 -7.40 6.48 9.22
N LEU A 91 -7.54 5.24 9.69
CA LEU A 91 -6.43 4.32 9.82
C LEU A 91 -6.66 3.07 8.98
N ALA A 92 -5.58 2.46 8.51
CA ALA A 92 -5.59 1.16 7.84
C ALA A 92 -4.87 0.13 8.70
N ALA A 93 -5.56 -0.96 9.02
CA ALA A 93 -4.91 -2.14 9.56
C ALA A 93 -4.46 -3.03 8.39
N VAL A 94 -3.17 -3.27 8.27
CA VAL A 94 -2.54 -3.95 7.13
C VAL A 94 -1.78 -5.19 7.60
N ARG A 95 -1.76 -6.24 6.78
CA ARG A 95 -0.93 -7.43 6.99
C ARG A 95 0.28 -7.36 6.09
N GLN A 96 1.44 -7.47 6.70
CA GLN A 96 2.72 -7.27 6.02
C GLN A 96 3.00 -8.33 4.96
N CYS A 97 3.39 -7.92 3.75
CA CYS A 97 3.90 -8.89 2.77
C CYS A 97 5.37 -9.27 3.02
N ASN A 98 6.18 -8.41 3.65
CA ASN A 98 7.63 -8.59 3.78
C ASN A 98 8.32 -8.84 2.44
N THR A 99 8.14 -7.92 1.50
CA THR A 99 8.59 -8.12 0.12
C THR A 99 10.10 -8.15 0.00
N THR A 100 10.61 -9.03 -0.87
CA THR A 100 11.98 -9.02 -1.38
C THR A 100 11.99 -8.64 -2.85
N VAL A 101 12.94 -7.82 -3.29
CA VAL A 101 13.04 -7.39 -4.69
C VAL A 101 13.86 -8.41 -5.49
N ASP A 102 13.32 -8.86 -6.64
CA ASP A 102 14.07 -9.69 -7.57
C ASP A 102 15.18 -8.87 -8.25
N ALA A 103 16.42 -9.34 -8.16
CA ALA A 103 17.58 -8.58 -8.63
C ALA A 103 17.64 -8.38 -10.17
N LYS A 104 16.91 -9.18 -10.96
CA LYS A 104 16.92 -9.09 -12.42
C LYS A 104 15.79 -8.21 -12.97
N THR A 105 14.63 -8.27 -12.34
CA THR A 105 13.40 -7.64 -12.80
C THR A 105 12.98 -6.44 -11.96
N SER A 106 13.59 -6.27 -10.78
CA SER A 106 13.21 -5.28 -9.77
C SER A 106 11.76 -5.41 -9.29
N ILE A 107 11.14 -6.58 -9.51
CA ILE A 107 9.75 -6.87 -9.10
C ILE A 107 9.76 -7.28 -7.62
N PRO A 108 8.90 -6.69 -6.76
CA PRO A 108 8.75 -7.15 -5.38
C PRO A 108 8.01 -8.50 -5.32
N HIS A 109 8.49 -9.41 -4.48
CA HIS A 109 7.90 -10.72 -4.25
C HIS A 109 7.65 -10.97 -2.77
N TYR A 110 6.62 -11.76 -2.45
CA TYR A 110 6.40 -12.28 -1.10
C TYR A 110 5.86 -13.72 -1.12
N THR A 111 5.81 -14.34 0.05
CA THR A 111 5.23 -15.69 0.24
C THR A 111 4.18 -15.66 1.33
N ASP A 112 3.24 -16.59 1.27
CA ASP A 112 2.28 -16.81 2.35
C ASP A 112 2.93 -17.64 3.48
N PRO A 113 2.45 -17.50 4.73
CA PRO A 113 1.44 -16.55 5.17
C PRO A 113 1.97 -15.12 5.28
N LEU A 114 1.07 -14.13 5.12
CA LEU A 114 1.39 -12.73 5.43
C LEU A 114 1.84 -12.58 6.89
N ALA A 115 2.73 -11.61 7.12
CA ALA A 115 3.39 -11.38 8.39
C ALA A 115 2.50 -10.57 9.37
N ALA A 116 3.11 -9.71 10.20
CA ALA A 116 2.43 -9.05 11.30
C ALA A 116 1.30 -8.11 10.82
N LEU A 117 0.35 -7.86 11.72
CA LEU A 117 -0.66 -6.83 11.53
C LEU A 117 -0.08 -5.50 12.04
N GLU A 118 -0.10 -4.48 11.20
CA GLU A 118 0.30 -3.12 11.56
C GLU A 118 -0.82 -2.13 11.28
N VAL A 119 -0.77 -0.97 11.95
CA VAL A 119 -1.73 0.13 11.73
C VAL A 119 -0.98 1.32 11.17
N ILE A 120 -1.41 1.77 10.00
CA ILE A 120 -0.84 2.92 9.29
C ILE A 120 -1.91 4.01 9.10
N ASP A 121 -1.46 5.23 8.83
CA ASP A 121 -2.35 6.30 8.37
C ASP A 121 -2.93 5.91 7.00
N LEU A 122 -4.27 5.97 6.85
CA LEU A 122 -4.93 5.65 5.58
C LEU A 122 -4.47 6.56 4.44
N ALA A 123 -4.10 7.81 4.74
CA ALA A 123 -3.62 8.77 3.74
C ALA A 123 -2.27 8.39 3.13
N SER A 124 -1.48 7.55 3.81
CA SER A 124 -0.18 7.06 3.31
C SER A 124 -0.30 6.11 2.10
N ILE A 125 -1.49 5.54 1.88
CA ILE A 125 -1.74 4.61 0.80
C ILE A 125 -1.77 5.37 -0.53
N GLN A 126 -0.93 4.92 -1.46
CA GLN A 126 -0.76 5.53 -2.78
C GLN A 126 -1.64 4.88 -3.84
N ALA A 127 -1.71 3.55 -3.86
CA ALA A 127 -2.38 2.82 -4.93
C ALA A 127 -2.77 1.38 -4.53
N VAL A 128 -3.68 0.79 -5.30
CA VAL A 128 -3.95 -0.66 -5.31
C VAL A 128 -2.98 -1.34 -6.27
N VAL A 129 -2.35 -2.42 -5.81
CA VAL A 129 -1.42 -3.20 -6.63
C VAL A 129 -2.03 -4.53 -7.09
N GLY A 130 -1.57 -5.02 -8.23
CA GLY A 130 -1.87 -6.37 -8.69
C GLY A 130 -0.94 -7.40 -8.06
N ARG A 131 -1.32 -8.67 -8.09
CA ARG A 131 -0.43 -9.78 -7.74
C ARG A 131 -0.63 -10.97 -8.65
N ILE A 132 0.46 -11.66 -8.99
CA ILE A 132 0.45 -12.89 -9.79
C ILE A 132 1.19 -13.97 -9.02
N TRP A 133 0.57 -15.15 -8.91
CA TRP A 133 1.22 -16.33 -8.35
C TRP A 133 2.13 -16.95 -9.40
N ASN A 134 3.43 -17.06 -9.09
CA ASN A 134 4.41 -17.69 -9.97
C ASN A 134 5.51 -18.38 -9.14
N ARG A 135 5.96 -19.56 -9.56
CA ARG A 135 7.10 -20.28 -8.92
C ARG A 135 7.05 -20.33 -7.38
N LYS A 136 5.86 -20.56 -6.81
CA LYS A 136 5.59 -20.64 -5.36
C LYS A 136 5.74 -19.32 -4.57
N CYS A 137 5.74 -18.18 -5.25
CA CYS A 137 5.66 -16.87 -4.61
C CYS A 137 4.65 -15.96 -5.32
N TRP A 138 4.24 -14.90 -4.64
CA TRP A 138 3.46 -13.81 -5.23
C TRP A 138 4.40 -12.75 -5.76
N ALA A 139 4.28 -12.40 -7.03
CA ALA A 139 4.89 -11.23 -7.64
C ALA A 139 3.92 -10.05 -7.55
N ILE A 140 4.39 -8.89 -7.10
CA ILE A 140 3.59 -7.66 -7.01
C ILE A 140 3.73 -6.86 -8.29
N LEU A 141 2.59 -6.53 -8.90
CA LEU A 141 2.51 -5.67 -10.07
C LEU A 141 2.07 -4.27 -9.64
N ASP A 142 3.05 -3.40 -9.46
CA ASP A 142 2.83 -1.99 -9.19
C ASP A 142 2.72 -1.21 -10.52
N ARG A 143 1.59 -0.54 -10.72
CA ARG A 143 1.31 0.29 -11.91
C ARG A 143 1.47 1.78 -11.63
N SER A 144 2.16 2.15 -10.55
CA SER A 144 2.48 3.55 -10.26
C SER A 144 3.82 4.02 -10.87
N GLY A 145 4.62 3.10 -11.42
CA GLY A 145 5.93 3.40 -12.03
C GLY A 145 5.96 3.40 -13.57
N GLU A 146 7.16 3.50 -14.16
CA GLU A 146 7.38 3.57 -15.62
C GLU A 146 6.83 2.34 -16.38
N LEU A 147 6.77 1.18 -15.72
CA LEU A 147 6.20 -0.07 -16.26
C LEU A 147 4.67 -0.03 -16.44
N ALA A 148 4.00 1.05 -16.01
CA ALA A 148 2.55 1.19 -16.10
C ALA A 148 2.05 1.57 -17.51
N ARG A 149 2.94 2.00 -18.40
CA ARG A 149 2.57 2.47 -19.73
C ARG A 149 2.67 1.33 -20.74
N ALA A 150 1.54 0.94 -21.32
CA ALA A 150 1.54 0.09 -22.50
C ALA A 150 2.25 0.83 -23.63
N GLN A 151 3.30 0.23 -24.18
CA GLN A 151 3.97 0.72 -25.38
C GLN A 151 3.39 -0.03 -26.58
N TYR A 152 2.87 0.72 -27.55
CA TYR A 152 2.48 0.15 -28.84
C TYR A 152 3.71 0.12 -29.73
N VAL A 153 4.32 -1.06 -29.89
CA VAL A 153 5.42 -1.24 -30.84
C VAL A 153 4.81 -1.61 -32.17
N VAL A 154 4.88 -0.70 -33.14
CA VAL A 154 4.61 -1.03 -34.54
C VAL A 154 5.71 -1.99 -34.98
N GLY A 155 5.35 -3.22 -35.34
CA GLY A 155 6.31 -4.22 -35.80
C GLY A 155 7.16 -3.65 -36.93
N GLY A 156 8.48 -3.72 -36.78
CA GLY A 156 9.41 -3.29 -37.82
C GLY A 156 9.15 -4.06 -39.10
N SER A 157 9.05 -3.34 -40.21
CA SER A 157 9.15 -3.93 -41.54
C SER A 157 10.56 -4.51 -41.70
N GLU A 158 10.70 -5.81 -41.47
CA GLU A 158 11.76 -6.59 -42.09
C GLU A 158 11.50 -6.60 -43.60
N GLY A 159 12.52 -6.20 -44.37
CA GLY A 159 12.56 -6.36 -45.81
C GLY A 159 12.60 -5.03 -46.54
N ASP A 160 13.80 -4.57 -46.87
CA ASP A 160 14.20 -4.49 -48.27
C ASP A 160 15.73 -4.72 -48.33
N MET A 161 16.09 -5.95 -48.72
CA MET A 161 17.38 -6.22 -49.33
C MET A 161 17.31 -5.69 -50.77
N GLU A 162 18.11 -4.68 -51.06
CA GLU A 162 18.86 -4.60 -52.33
C GLU A 162 20.15 -3.79 -52.13
#